data_AF-A0A453I1D4-F1
#
_entry.id   AF-A0A453I1D4-F1
#
_cell.length_a   1.000
_cell.length_b   1.000
_cell.length_c   1.000
_cell.angle_alpha   90.00
_cell.angle_beta   90.00
_cell.angle_gamma   90.00
#
_symmetry.space_group_name_H-M   'P 1'
#
loop_
_entity.id
_entity.type
_entity.pdbx_description
1 polymer ?
#
loop_
_entity_poly.entity_id
_entity_poly.type
_entity_poly.pdbx_seq_one_letter_code
_entity_poly.pdbx_strand_id
1 'polypeptide(L)' 'IIRKSFYLTKNVEHKGQVDLVTETDKACEDLIFNHLRMLYPDHKFIGEETSAALGSTDDLTYDPTWIVDPLDGTTNFVHG' A
#
# COMPACT_ATOMS: atom_id res chain seq x y z
N ILE A 1 -9.56 8.99 -0.13
CA ILE A 1 -9.87 7.64 -0.68
C ILE A 1 -10.53 6.81 0.43
N ILE A 2 -9.79 6.48 1.50
CA ILE A 2 -10.26 5.69 2.67
C ILE A 2 -11.66 6.06 3.17
N ARG A 3 -11.91 7.33 3.56
CA ARG A 3 -13.23 7.75 4.09
C ARG A 3 -14.41 7.46 3.17
N LYS A 4 -14.21 7.57 1.85
CA LYS A 4 -15.25 7.26 0.87
C LYS A 4 -15.44 5.74 0.77
N SER A 5 -14.34 5.01 0.62
CA SER A 5 -14.34 3.56 0.47
C SER A 5 -14.85 2.81 1.71
N PHE A 6 -14.70 3.38 2.92
CA PHE A 6 -15.16 2.76 4.17
C PHE A 6 -16.65 2.41 4.15
N TYR A 7 -17.47 3.24 3.50
CA TYR A 7 -18.93 3.07 3.41
C TYR A 7 -19.40 2.36 2.12
N LEU A 8 -18.48 2.02 1.22
CA LEU A 8 -18.80 1.33 -0.02
C LEU A 8 -18.47 -0.15 0.11
N THR A 9 -19.04 -0.96 -0.78
CA THR A 9 -18.60 -2.35 -0.95
C THR A 9 -17.12 -2.36 -1.31
N LYS A 10 -16.33 -3.14 -0.56
CA LYS A 10 -14.89 -3.31 -0.80
C LYS A 10 -14.65 -4.61 -1.56
N ASN A 11 -13.75 -4.58 -2.53
CA ASN A 11 -13.24 -5.77 -3.17
C ASN A 11 -12.04 -6.26 -2.36
N VAL A 12 -12.22 -7.41 -1.71
CA VAL A 12 -11.22 -7.98 -0.83
C VAL A 12 -10.46 -9.06 -1.57
N GLU A 13 -9.13 -8.93 -1.59
CA GLU A 13 -8.20 -9.94 -2.05
C GLU A 13 -7.42 -10.49 -0.85
N HIS A 14 -6.94 -11.72 -0.96
CA HIS A 14 -6.10 -12.35 0.06
C HIS A 14 -4.63 -12.21 -0.31
N LYS A 15 -3.84 -11.70 0.62
CA LYS A 15 -2.38 -11.65 0.54
C LYS A 15 -1.83 -12.66 1.53
N GLY A 16 -1.19 -13.71 1.03
CA GLY A 16 -0.81 -14.85 1.90
C GLY A 16 -2.01 -15.63 2.43
N GLN A 17 -1.85 -16.34 3.55
CA GLN A 17 -2.89 -17.22 4.10
C GLN A 17 -3.95 -16.50 4.94
N VAL A 18 -3.66 -15.31 5.46
CA VAL A 18 -4.51 -14.65 6.47
C VAL A 18 -4.71 -13.16 6.25
N ASP A 19 -3.84 -12.50 5.48
CA ASP A 19 -3.92 -11.04 5.33
C ASP A 19 -4.89 -10.66 4.22
N LEU A 20 -5.62 -9.57 4.45
CA LEU A 20 -6.59 -9.00 3.52
C LEU A 20 -5.99 -7.74 2.92
N VAL A 21 -6.17 -7.57 1.62
CA VAL A 21 -5.89 -6.32 0.91
C VAL A 21 -7.14 -5.91 0.15
N THR A 22 -7.39 -4.61 0.03
CA THR A 22 -8.48 -4.08 -0.79
C THR A 22 -7.96 -3.22 -1.93
N GLU A 23 -8.84 -2.92 -2.89
CA GLU A 23 -8.55 -1.91 -3.92
C GLU A 23 -8.23 -0.53 -3.31
N THR A 24 -8.66 -0.28 -2.07
CA THR A 24 -8.38 0.98 -1.37
C THR A 24 -6.93 1.07 -0.93
N ASP A 25 -6.33 -0.03 -0.46
CA ASP A 25 -4.92 -0.10 -0.07
C ASP A 25 -4.03 0.27 -1.29
N LYS A 26 -4.25 -0.41 -2.42
CA LYS A 26 -3.52 -0.16 -3.68
C LYS A 26 -3.68 1.28 -4.17
N ALA A 27 -4.91 1.80 -4.17
CA ALA A 27 -5.19 3.17 -4.63
C ALA A 27 -4.55 4.24 -3.73
N CYS A 28 -4.45 3.99 -2.43
CA CYS A 28 -3.75 4.86 -1.50
C CYS A 28 -2.23 4.81 -1.72
N GLU A 29 -1.65 3.62 -1.88
CA GLU A 29 -0.22 3.45 -2.16
C GLU A 29 0.19 4.18 -3.44
N ASP A 30 -0.55 3.98 -4.53
CA ASP A 30 -0.31 4.65 -5.82
C ASP A 30 -0.37 6.18 -5.69
N LEU A 31 -1.35 6.71 -4.95
CA LEU A 31 -1.47 8.15 -4.75
C LEU A 31 -0.25 8.71 -3.99
N ILE A 32 0.16 8.04 -2.93
CA ILE A 32 1.31 8.45 -2.11
C ILE A 32 2.59 8.39 -2.94
N PHE A 33 2.82 7.28 -3.66
CA PHE A 33 4.00 7.11 -4.50
C PHE A 33 4.06 8.13 -5.63
N ASN A 34 2.95 8.38 -6.32
CA ASN A 34 2.92 9.38 -7.38
C ASN A 34 3.24 10.78 -6.84
N HIS A 35 2.72 11.13 -5.66
CA HIS A 35 3.03 12.41 -5.03
C HIS A 35 4.50 12.52 -4.62
N LEU A 36 5.04 11.50 -3.95
CA LEU A 36 6.41 11.51 -3.48
C LEU A 36 7.42 11.44 -4.63
N ARG A 37 7.15 10.70 -5.71
CA ARG A 37 8.00 10.68 -6.92
C ARG A 37 8.13 12.05 -7.59
N MET A 38 7.08 12.87 -7.55
CA MET A 38 7.16 14.24 -8.07
C MET A 38 8.05 15.14 -7.22
N LEU A 39 8.11 14.90 -5.90
CA LEU A 39 8.92 15.71 -4.97
C LEU A 39 10.35 15.20 -4.82
N TYR A 40 10.53 13.88 -4.91
CA TYR A 40 11.77 13.15 -4.65
C TYR A 40 12.01 12.12 -5.76
N PRO A 41 12.33 12.56 -6.99
CA PRO A 41 12.47 11.67 -8.14
C PRO A 41 13.60 10.65 -7.99
N ASP A 42 14.61 10.95 -7.18
CA ASP A 42 15.79 10.09 -6.96
C ASP A 42 15.64 9.15 -5.74
N HIS A 43 14.54 9.25 -4.98
CA HIS A 43 14.33 8.37 -3.82
C HIS A 43 13.72 7.03 -4.25
N LYS A 44 14.00 5.99 -3.47
CA LYS A 44 13.38 4.67 -3.62
C LYS A 44 12.07 4.56 -2.83
N PHE A 45 11.26 3.57 -3.18
CA PHE A 45 9.94 3.36 -2.60
C PHE A 45 9.71 1.87 -2.34
N ILE A 46 9.28 1.55 -1.12
CA ILE A 46 8.89 0.22 -0.70
C ILE A 46 7.47 0.32 -0.17
N GLY A 47 6.53 -0.32 -0.84
CA GLY A 47 5.11 -0.29 -0.49
C GLY A 47 4.71 -1.63 0.09
N GLU A 48 3.86 -1.66 1.11
CA GLU A 48 3.37 -2.90 1.68
C GLU A 48 2.69 -3.78 0.62
N GLU A 49 1.91 -3.18 -0.29
CA GLU A 49 1.18 -3.92 -1.32
C GLU A 49 2.07 -4.32 -2.48
N THR A 50 2.92 -3.41 -2.95
CA THR A 50 3.90 -3.72 -4.01
C THR A 50 4.91 -4.79 -3.57
N SER A 51 5.46 -4.71 -2.35
CA SER A 51 6.49 -5.64 -1.88
C SER A 51 5.95 -7.05 -1.69
N ALA A 52 4.72 -7.15 -1.19
CA ALA A 52 4.09 -8.45 -1.00
C ALA A 52 3.60 -9.07 -2.32
N ALA A 53 3.21 -8.27 -3.32
CA ALA A 53 2.92 -8.77 -4.66
C ALA A 53 4.18 -9.30 -5.37
N LEU A 54 5.33 -8.67 -5.14
CA LEU A 54 6.62 -9.05 -5.75
C LEU A 54 7.39 -10.11 -4.93
N GLY A 55 6.94 -10.42 -3.71
CA GLY A 55 7.57 -11.42 -2.83
C GLY A 55 9.00 -11.06 -2.44
N SER A 56 9.38 -9.79 -2.50
CA SER A 56 10.75 -9.33 -2.28
C SER A 56 10.75 -7.96 -1.60
N THR A 57 11.62 -7.82 -0.60
CA THR A 57 11.95 -6.56 0.09
C THR A 57 13.41 -6.14 -0.18
N ASP A 58 14.04 -6.79 -1.16
CA ASP A 58 15.47 -6.67 -1.52
C ASP A 58 15.89 -5.28 -2.04
N ASP A 59 14.97 -4.31 -2.07
CA ASP A 59 15.18 -2.95 -2.56
C ASP A 59 15.74 -1.99 -1.49
N LEU A 60 15.89 -2.43 -0.23
CA LEU A 60 16.42 -1.59 0.83
C LEU A 60 17.95 -1.44 0.69
N THR A 61 18.36 -0.24 0.30
CA THR A 61 19.77 0.12 0.04
C THR A 61 20.18 1.32 0.91
N TYR A 62 21.38 1.85 0.70
CA TYR A 62 21.82 3.09 1.34
C TYR A 62 21.17 4.35 0.74
N ASP A 63 20.45 4.21 -0.37
CA ASP A 63 19.73 5.33 -0.98
C ASP A 63 18.51 5.73 -0.12
N PRO A 64 18.17 7.02 -0.04
CA PRO A 64 16.95 7.47 0.64
C PRO A 64 15.71 6.73 0.13
N THR A 65 14.99 6.08 1.04
CA THR A 65 13.88 5.18 0.72
C THR A 65 12.65 5.51 1.57
N TRP A 66 11.50 5.67 0.91
CA TRP A 66 10.20 5.79 1.57
C TRP A 66 9.57 4.41 1.73
N ILE A 67 9.16 4.08 2.95
CA ILE A 67 8.41 2.86 3.26
C ILE A 67 6.99 3.26 3.60
N VAL A 68 6.01 2.70 2.91
CA VAL A 68 4.61 3.10 3.01
C VAL A 68 3.73 1.88 3.27
N ASP A 69 3.01 1.95 4.39
CA ASP A 69 1.77 1.20 4.63
C ASP A 69 0.60 2.17 4.28
N PRO A 70 -0.18 1.88 3.22
CA PRO A 70 -1.24 2.78 2.77
C PRO A 70 -2.51 2.73 3.64
N LEU A 71 -2.69 1.68 4.44
CA LEU A 71 -3.87 1.45 5.27
C LEU A 71 -3.57 0.42 6.38
N ASP A 72 -3.06 0.89 7.51
CA ASP A 72 -2.91 0.05 8.69
C ASP A 72 -4.28 -0.45 9.19
N GLY A 73 -4.40 -1.76 9.41
CA GLY A 73 -5.62 -2.40 9.90
C GLY A 73 -6.64 -2.74 8.82
N THR A 74 -6.21 -3.19 7.64
CA THR A 74 -7.09 -3.59 6.51
C THR A 74 -8.19 -4.56 6.91
N THR A 75 -7.91 -5.51 7.82
CA THR A 75 -8.95 -6.40 8.37
C THR A 75 -10.09 -5.64 9.04
N ASN A 76 -9.78 -4.67 9.90
CA ASN A 76 -10.82 -3.85 10.54
C ASN A 76 -11.56 -3.01 9.49
N PHE A 77 -10.84 -2.44 8.53
CA PHE A 77 -11.42 -1.66 7.44
C PHE A 77 -12.43 -2.45 6.60
N VAL A 78 -12.14 -3.72 6.31
CA VAL A 78 -13.03 -4.62 5.59
C VAL A 78 -14.32 -4.85 6.37
N HIS A 79 -14.22 -5.10 7.68
CA HIS A 79 -15.36 -5.45 8.53
C HIS A 79 -16.21 -4.26 9.01
N GLY A 80 -15.63 -3.06 9.06
CA GLY A 80 -16.32 -1.82 9.48
C GLY A 80 -16.21 -1.56 10.97
#